data_AF-A0A1Y4NA25-F1
#
_entry.id   AF-A0A1Y4NA25-F1
#
_cell.length_a   1.000
_cell.length_b   1.000
_cell.length_c   1.000
_cell.angle_alpha   90.00
_cell.angle_beta   90.00
_cell.angle_gamma   90.00
#
_symmetry.space_group_name_H-M   'P 1'
#
loop_
_entity.id
_entity.type
_entity.pdbx_description
1 polymer ?
#
loop_
_entity_poly.entity_id
_entity_poly.type
_entity_poly.pdbx_seq_one_letter_code
_entity_poly.pdbx_strand_id
1 'polypeptide(L)'
;MKKIKSQVNLKDRIVCVTVTGAHKFYYQSSKSKERLYLFTTEDFSGSVFAYFRDNGRCMGDCGFSLTIKELYEDRKMYRNPRIGKIFDRLPGMIDYVLREAVEQKEQVKHNNRVNNANKVIYEDRELAA
;
A
#
# COMPACT_ATOMS: atom_id res chain seq x y z
N MET A 1 -8.76 7.99 12.91
CA MET A 1 -8.35 8.00 11.49
C MET A 1 -9.59 8.17 10.63
N LYS A 2 -9.52 8.92 9.52
CA LYS A 2 -10.61 8.98 8.54
C LYS A 2 -10.80 7.61 7.86
N LYS A 3 -11.98 7.37 7.29
CA LYS A 3 -12.28 6.15 6.54
C LYS A 3 -11.57 6.16 5.18
N ILE A 4 -10.92 5.05 4.84
CA ILE A 4 -10.39 4.75 3.50
C ILE A 4 -11.59 4.51 2.56
N LYS A 5 -11.61 5.18 1.41
CA LYS A 5 -12.73 5.08 0.44
C LYS A 5 -12.63 3.82 -0.42
N SER A 6 -11.42 3.44 -0.81
CA SER A 6 -11.13 2.24 -1.57
C SER A 6 -11.48 0.97 -0.78
N GLN A 7 -11.81 -0.10 -1.49
CA GLN A 7 -12.11 -1.38 -0.87
C GLN A 7 -10.82 -1.99 -0.30
N VAL A 8 -10.70 -1.95 1.04
CA VAL A 8 -9.60 -2.56 1.78
C VAL A 8 -10.10 -3.71 2.66
N ASN A 9 -9.26 -4.72 2.85
CA ASN A 9 -9.48 -5.75 3.85
C ASN A 9 -8.94 -5.27 5.20
N LEU A 10 -9.69 -5.53 6.28
CA LEU A 10 -9.26 -5.22 7.63
C LEU A 10 -7.97 -5.92 8.06
N LYS A 11 -7.60 -7.03 7.40
CA LYS A 11 -6.33 -7.75 7.57
C LYS A 11 -5.17 -7.18 6.75
N ASP A 12 -5.44 -6.26 5.81
CA ASP A 12 -4.37 -5.55 5.09
C ASP A 12 -3.55 -4.73 6.07
N ARG A 13 -2.32 -4.39 5.71
CA ARG A 13 -1.33 -3.84 6.64
C ARG A 13 -0.76 -2.54 6.14
N ILE A 14 -0.45 -1.67 7.09
CA ILE A 14 0.49 -0.57 6.93
C ILE A 14 1.82 -1.01 7.53
N VAL A 15 2.85 -1.00 6.70
CA VAL A 15 4.21 -1.34 7.07
C VAL A 15 5.01 -0.05 7.23
N CYS A 16 5.57 0.16 8.41
CA CYS A 16 6.51 1.23 8.71
C CYS A 16 7.93 0.65 8.70
N VAL A 17 8.75 1.13 7.77
CA VAL A 17 10.17 0.79 7.65
C VAL A 17 10.98 2.00 8.05
N THR A 18 11.74 1.91 9.14
CA THR A 18 12.70 2.95 9.49
C THR A 18 13.97 2.77 8.67
N VAL A 19 14.37 3.84 7.98
CA VAL A 19 15.65 3.96 7.30
C VAL A 19 16.45 5.09 7.95
N THR A 20 17.72 5.24 7.57
CA THR A 20 18.57 6.33 8.09
C THR A 20 17.87 7.69 7.86
N GLY A 21 17.50 8.35 8.97
CA GLY A 21 16.90 9.68 8.95
C GLY A 21 15.41 9.78 8.61
N ALA A 22 14.69 8.68 8.36
CA ALA A 22 13.26 8.76 7.98
C ALA A 22 12.46 7.46 8.22
N HIS A 23 11.14 7.57 8.13
CA HIS A 23 10.21 6.43 8.10
C HIS A 23 9.53 6.33 6.73
N LYS A 24 9.62 5.16 6.12
CA LYS A 24 8.91 4.81 4.88
C LYS A 24 7.65 4.01 5.21
N PHE A 25 6.54 4.41 4.63
CA PHE A 25 5.24 3.77 4.80
C PHE A 25 4.83 3.04 3.53
N TYR A 26 4.31 1.84 3.71
CA TYR A 26 3.80 1.01 2.63
C TYR A 26 2.44 0.43 2.99
N TYR A 27 1.59 0.26 1.99
CA TYR A 27 0.41 -0.58 2.07
C TYR A 27 0.75 -1.99 1.58
N GLN A 28 0.28 -3.01 2.29
CA GLN A 28 0.45 -4.41 1.92
C GLN A 28 -0.88 -5.14 2.05
N SER A 29 -1.36 -5.72 0.94
CA SER A 29 -2.56 -6.54 0.97
C SER A 29 -2.33 -7.82 1.77
N SER A 30 -3.32 -8.25 2.54
CA SER A 30 -3.33 -9.54 3.23
C SER A 30 -3.17 -10.75 2.30
N LYS A 31 -3.45 -10.58 1.00
CA LYS A 31 -3.35 -11.62 -0.03
C LYS A 31 -2.00 -11.65 -0.75
N SER A 32 -1.15 -10.65 -0.56
CA SER A 32 0.10 -10.50 -1.30
C SER A 32 1.25 -10.06 -0.38
N LYS A 33 2.48 -10.47 -0.71
CA LYS A 33 3.67 -9.93 -0.04
C LYS A 33 4.11 -8.59 -0.65
N GLU A 34 3.54 -8.20 -1.78
CA GLU A 34 3.83 -6.93 -2.46
C GLU A 34 3.51 -5.72 -1.58
N ARG A 35 4.40 -4.73 -1.61
CA ARG A 35 4.30 -3.49 -0.84
C ARG A 35 4.13 -2.32 -1.80
N LEU A 36 3.00 -1.63 -1.70
CA LEU A 36 2.75 -0.37 -2.42
C LEU A 36 3.30 0.78 -1.58
N TYR A 37 4.23 1.55 -2.13
CA TYR A 37 4.79 2.70 -1.44
C TYR A 37 3.73 3.79 -1.22
N LEU A 38 3.64 4.31 0.01
CA LEU A 38 2.71 5.39 0.36
C LEU A 38 3.45 6.72 0.42
N PHE A 39 4.35 6.89 1.38
CA PHE A 39 5.13 8.10 1.57
C PHE A 39 6.31 7.87 2.50
N THR A 40 7.20 8.85 2.56
CA THR A 40 8.33 8.93 3.49
C THR A 40 8.18 10.16 4.37
N THR A 41 8.58 10.09 5.63
CA THR A 41 8.68 11.26 6.51
C THR A 41 9.94 12.07 6.21
N GLU A 42 9.93 13.36 6.53
CA GLU A 42 11.09 14.23 6.33
C GLU A 42 12.23 13.86 7.29
N ASP A 43 11.88 13.51 8.53
CA ASP A 43 12.81 13.19 9.60
C ASP A 43 12.48 11.86 10.30
N PHE A 44 13.46 11.36 11.06
CA PHE A 44 13.27 10.24 11.98
C PHE A 44 12.55 10.73 13.23
N SER A 45 11.53 9.98 13.65
CA SER A 45 10.76 10.25 14.84
C SER A 45 10.76 9.03 15.76
N GLY A 46 11.51 9.14 16.86
CA GLY A 46 11.59 8.08 17.88
C GLY A 46 10.22 7.67 18.43
N SER A 47 9.26 8.61 18.53
CA SER A 47 7.91 8.29 18.98
C SER A 47 7.10 7.50 17.95
N VAL A 48 7.30 7.77 16.66
CA VAL A 48 6.67 6.99 15.58
C VAL A 48 7.26 5.59 15.55
N PHE A 49 8.59 5.49 15.62
CA PHE A 49 9.27 4.21 15.73
C PHE A 49 8.79 3.38 16.91
N ALA A 50 8.80 3.95 18.12
CA ALA A 50 8.38 3.27 19.34
C ALA A 50 6.91 2.82 19.24
N TYR A 51 6.03 3.68 18.73
CA TYR A 51 4.62 3.32 18.55
C TYR A 51 4.44 2.10 17.64
N PHE A 52 5.10 2.09 16.47
CA PHE A 52 5.00 0.97 15.54
C PHE A 52 5.68 -0.30 16.09
N ARG A 53 6.78 -0.16 16.84
CA ARG A 53 7.45 -1.27 17.53
C ARG A 53 6.55 -1.90 18.61
N ASP A 54 5.91 -1.06 19.42
CA ASP A 54 5.19 -1.51 20.62
C ASP A 54 3.78 -2.04 20.28
N ASN A 55 3.14 -1.50 19.24
CA ASN A 55 1.78 -1.90 18.84
C ASN A 55 1.75 -2.80 17.61
N GLY A 56 2.79 -2.77 16.78
CA GLY A 56 2.84 -3.50 15.52
C GLY A 56 3.52 -4.87 15.62
N ARG A 57 3.46 -5.61 14.53
CA ARG A 57 4.15 -6.90 14.36
C ARG A 57 5.48 -6.69 13.67
N CYS A 58 6.56 -7.25 14.22
CA CYS A 58 7.88 -7.24 13.59
C CYS A 58 7.85 -8.02 12.26
N MET A 59 8.39 -7.43 11.19
CA MET A 59 8.31 -7.97 9.83
C MET A 59 9.61 -8.63 9.33
N GLY A 60 10.49 -9.08 10.23
CA GLY A 60 11.75 -9.78 9.90
C GLY A 60 12.81 -8.89 9.25
N ASP A 61 12.49 -8.30 8.10
CA ASP A 61 13.45 -7.77 7.14
C ASP A 61 13.55 -6.23 7.19
N CYS A 62 13.27 -5.63 8.35
CA CYS A 62 13.15 -4.19 8.64
C CYS A 62 11.72 -3.65 8.58
N GLY A 63 11.15 -3.42 9.76
CA GLY A 63 9.92 -2.67 9.95
C GLY A 63 8.89 -3.35 10.83
N PHE A 64 7.86 -2.60 11.17
CA PHE A 64 6.72 -3.08 11.92
C PHE A 64 5.44 -2.84 11.13
N SER A 65 4.48 -3.74 11.29
CA SER A 65 3.20 -3.65 10.59
C SER A 65 2.03 -3.57 11.55
N LEU A 66 1.06 -2.71 11.23
CA LEU A 66 -0.26 -2.68 11.83
C LEU A 66 -1.31 -3.01 10.77
N THR A 67 -2.30 -3.79 11.12
CA THR A 67 -3.46 -4.05 10.26
C THR A 67 -4.37 -2.83 10.18
N ILE A 68 -5.12 -2.69 9.09
CA ILE A 68 -6.14 -1.64 8.95
C ILE A 68 -7.15 -1.69 10.12
N LYS A 69 -7.48 -2.89 10.59
CA LYS A 69 -8.31 -3.07 11.79
C LYS A 69 -7.69 -2.38 13.02
N GLU A 70 -6.44 -2.72 13.34
CA GLU A 70 -5.72 -2.18 14.50
C GLU A 70 -5.62 -0.64 14.41
N LEU A 71 -5.40 -0.09 13.21
CA LEU A 71 -5.35 1.37 12.99
C LEU A 71 -6.69 2.07 13.25
N TYR A 72 -7.82 1.42 12.98
CA TYR A 72 -9.15 1.97 13.27
C TYR A 72 -9.53 1.85 14.74
N GLU A 73 -9.09 0.78 15.40
CA GLU A 73 -9.42 0.48 16.80
C GLU A 73 -8.58 1.31 17.78
N ASP A 74 -7.33 1.65 17.44
CA ASP A 74 -6.46 2.41 18.33
C ASP A 74 -6.79 3.91 18.33
N ARG A 75 -7.61 4.34 19.29
CA ARG A 75 -7.88 5.78 19.50
C ARG A 75 -6.75 6.51 20.23
N LYS A 76 -5.80 5.81 20.86
CA LYS A 76 -4.75 6.42 21.70
C LYS A 76 -3.65 7.08 20.87
N MET A 77 -3.54 6.75 19.59
CA MET A 77 -2.59 7.35 18.64
C MET A 77 -2.65 8.89 18.59
N TYR A 78 -3.84 9.49 18.77
CA TYR A 78 -4.03 10.94 18.74
C TYR A 78 -3.48 11.67 19.98
N ARG A 79 -3.02 10.93 21.00
CA ARG A 79 -2.29 11.54 22.13
C ARG A 79 -0.94 12.11 21.69
N ASN A 80 -0.35 11.57 20.62
CA ASN A 80 0.87 12.11 20.04
C ASN A 80 0.55 12.80 18.71
N PRO A 81 0.76 14.12 18.58
CA PRO A 81 0.40 14.86 17.38
C PRO A 81 1.19 14.43 16.14
N ARG A 82 2.44 13.94 16.29
CA ARG A 82 3.23 13.42 15.15
C ARG A 82 2.63 12.12 14.61
N ILE A 83 2.21 11.23 15.49
CA ILE A 83 1.53 9.97 15.11
C ILE A 83 0.18 10.29 14.48
N GLY A 84 -0.61 11.18 15.09
CA GLY A 84 -1.89 11.65 14.55
C GLY A 84 -1.77 12.16 13.11
N LYS A 85 -0.77 13.00 12.82
CA LYS A 85 -0.51 13.50 11.45
C LYS A 85 -0.24 12.38 10.43
N ILE A 86 0.54 11.37 10.80
CA ILE A 86 0.80 10.21 9.94
C ILE A 86 -0.51 9.48 9.65
N PHE A 87 -1.30 9.23 10.68
CA PHE A 87 -2.57 8.51 10.56
C PHE A 87 -3.61 9.28 9.76
N ASP A 88 -3.66 10.60 9.88
CA ASP A 88 -4.57 11.42 9.07
C ASP A 88 -4.17 11.45 7.59
N ARG A 89 -2.87 11.26 7.29
CA ARG A 89 -2.35 11.15 5.92
C ARG A 89 -2.61 9.77 5.29
N LEU A 90 -2.57 8.70 6.08
CA LEU A 90 -2.66 7.31 5.59
C LEU A 90 -3.87 7.06 4.67
N PRO A 91 -5.13 7.40 5.03
CA PRO A 91 -6.28 7.08 4.20
C PRO A 91 -6.21 7.63 2.78
N GLY A 92 -5.81 8.90 2.63
CA GLY A 92 -5.71 9.54 1.32
C GLY A 92 -4.64 8.91 0.43
N MET A 93 -3.49 8.54 1.02
CA MET A 93 -2.42 7.89 0.27
C MET A 93 -2.77 6.45 -0.10
N ILE A 94 -3.47 5.71 0.77
CA ILE A 94 -3.97 4.36 0.48
C ILE A 94 -4.99 4.41 -0.67
N ASP A 95 -5.93 5.35 -0.61
CA ASP A 95 -6.93 5.55 -1.68
C ASP A 95 -6.25 5.82 -3.02
N TYR A 96 -5.22 6.68 -3.02
CA TYR A 96 -4.46 7.04 -4.20
C TYR A 96 -3.77 5.81 -4.83
N VAL A 97 -2.95 5.08 -4.07
CA VAL A 97 -2.15 3.96 -4.62
C VAL A 97 -3.02 2.79 -5.04
N LEU A 98 -4.15 2.55 -4.37
CA LEU A 98 -5.06 1.48 -4.75
C LEU A 98 -5.78 1.79 -6.05
N ARG A 99 -6.17 3.05 -6.27
CA ARG A 99 -6.76 3.48 -7.54
C ARG A 99 -5.75 3.36 -8.67
N GLU A 100 -4.53 3.85 -8.46
CA GLU A 100 -3.45 3.75 -9.45
C GLU A 100 -3.13 2.28 -9.80
N ALA A 101 -3.06 1.40 -8.81
CA ALA A 101 -2.81 -0.02 -9.04
C ALA A 101 -3.94 -0.74 -9.80
N VAL A 102 -5.18 -0.27 -9.68
CA VAL A 102 -6.31 -0.77 -10.49
C VAL A 102 -6.18 -0.29 -11.93
N GLU A 103 -5.95 1.00 -12.14
CA GLU A 103 -5.77 1.60 -13.48
C GLU A 103 -4.63 0.93 -14.26
N GLN A 104 -3.49 0.69 -13.61
CA GLN A 104 -2.35 -0.02 -14.22
C GLN A 104 -2.73 -1.45 -14.63
N LYS A 105 -3.49 -2.17 -13.78
CA LYS A 105 -3.95 -3.54 -14.10
C LYS A 105 -4.94 -3.54 -15.28
N GLU A 106 -5.80 -2.53 -15.38
CA GLU A 106 -6.75 -2.39 -16.49
C GLU A 106 -6.03 -2.10 -17.81
N GLN A 107 -5.03 -1.21 -17.79
CA GLN A 107 -4.19 -0.92 -18.95
C GLN A 107 -3.44 -2.17 -19.45
N VAL A 108 -2.83 -2.93 -18.54
CA VAL A 108 -2.14 -4.19 -18.89
C VAL A 108 -3.10 -5.21 -19.50
N LYS A 109 -4.31 -5.37 -18.93
CA LYS A 109 -5.34 -6.26 -19.50
C LYS A 109 -5.75 -5.83 -20.90
N HIS A 110 -5.96 -4.53 -21.12
CA HIS A 110 -6.31 -3.99 -22.42
C HIS A 110 -5.21 -4.27 -23.45
N ASN A 111 -3.95 -3.96 -23.11
CA ASN A 111 -2.81 -4.20 -23.99
C ASN A 111 -2.63 -5.68 -24.35
N ASN A 112 -2.79 -6.58 -23.37
CA ASN A 112 -2.75 -8.02 -23.62
C ASN A 112 -3.85 -8.49 -24.55
N ARG A 113 -5.07 -7.93 -24.44
CA ARG A 113 -6.18 -8.26 -25.34
C ARG A 113 -5.92 -7.79 -26.77
N VAL A 114 -5.39 -6.57 -26.94
CA VAL A 114 -5.03 -6.03 -28.27
C VAL A 114 -3.92 -6.87 -28.91
N ASN A 115 -2.87 -7.22 -28.14
CA ASN A 115 -1.77 -8.05 -28.65
C ASN A 115 -2.24 -9.44 -29.07
N ASN A 116 -3.09 -10.09 -28.26
CA ASN A 116 -3.67 -11.38 -28.63
C ASN A 116 -4.55 -11.28 -29.89
N ALA A 117 -5.36 -10.23 -30.03
CA ALA A 117 -6.18 -10.03 -31.22
C ALA A 117 -5.32 -9.85 -32.47
N ASN A 118 -4.26 -9.05 -32.40
CA ASN A 118 -3.32 -8.87 -33.50
C ASN A 118 -2.65 -10.20 -33.89
N LYS A 119 -2.22 -11.00 -32.91
CA LYS A 119 -1.59 -12.31 -33.18
C LYS A 119 -2.50 -13.25 -33.96
N VAL A 120 -3.77 -13.37 -33.56
CA VAL A 120 -4.76 -14.22 -34.26
C VAL A 120 -4.94 -13.77 -35.71
N ILE A 121 -5.01 -12.46 -35.97
CA ILE A 121 -5.16 -11.92 -37.33
C ILE A 121 -3.98 -12.29 -38.24
N TYR A 122 -2.75 -12.29 -37.72
CA TYR A 122 -1.57 -12.67 -38.51
C TYR A 122 -1.53 -14.17 -38.80
N GLU A 123 -1.85 -15.02 -37.81
CA GLU A 123 -1.86 -16.48 -37.98
C GLU A 123 -2.93 -16.93 -39.01
N ASP A 124 -4.13 -16.33 -38.99
CA ASP A 124 -5.18 -16.61 -39.99
C ASP A 124 -4.78 -16.18 -41.42
N ARG A 125 -3.94 -15.14 -41.55
CA ARG A 125 -3.48 -14.63 -42.84
C ARG A 125 -2.37 -15.49 -43.46
N GLU A 126 -1.50 -16.09 -42.65
CA GLU A 126 -0.47 -17.03 -43.10
C GLU A 126 -1.04 -18.41 -43.47
N LEU A 127 -2.15 -18.84 -42.85
CA LEU A 127 -2.84 -20.09 -43.20
C LEU A 127 -3.68 -20.00 -44.48
N ALA A 128 -3.97 -18.80 -44.97
CA ALA A 128 -4.79 -18.55 -46.15
C ALA A 128 -3.97 -18.23 -47.43
N ALA A 129 -2.64 -18.29 -47.37
CA ALA A 129 -1.70 -18.07 -48.48
C ALA A 129 -1.04 -19.38 -48.94
#